data_AF-X0WBX8-F1
#
_entry.id   AF-X0WBX8-F1
#
_cell.length_a   1.000
_cell.length_b   1.000
_cell.length_c   1.000
_cell.angle_alpha   90.00
_cell.angle_beta   90.00
_cell.angle_gamma   90.00
#
_symmetry.space_group_name_H-M   'P 1'
#
loop_
_entity.id
_entity.type
_entity.pdbx_description
1 polymer ?
#
loop_
_entity_poly.entity_id
_entity_poly.type
_entity_poly.pdbx_seq_one_letter_code
_entity_poly.pdbx_strand_id
1 'polypeptide(L)'
;MGLRGPKPGTPRKGGRQKGTANKTTRDMKSMIEGALKAKGGQKYLEKIADTHPQTFAMLCAKLVPTTLAGDADNPLIPTKIERIIVDPKK
;
A
#
# COMPACT_ATOMS: atom_id res chain seq x y z
N MET A 1 21.48 28.89 -29.38
CA MET A 1 22.19 27.62 -29.05
C MET A 1 21.17 26.66 -28.43
N GLY A 2 20.52 25.83 -29.24
CA GLY A 2 19.40 24.99 -28.81
C GLY A 2 19.87 23.68 -28.18
N LEU A 3 19.48 23.42 -26.93
CA LEU A 3 19.81 22.18 -26.22
C LEU A 3 19.09 21.00 -26.88
N ARG A 4 19.85 20.18 -27.62
CA ARG A 4 19.39 18.88 -28.11
C ARG A 4 19.06 17.98 -26.91
N GLY A 5 17.87 17.38 -26.92
CA GLY A 5 17.47 16.39 -25.92
C GLY A 5 18.42 15.17 -25.85
N PRO A 6 18.33 14.34 -24.81
CA PRO A 6 19.21 13.20 -24.62
C PRO A 6 19.15 12.24 -25.82
N LYS A 7 20.31 11.74 -26.26
CA LYS A 7 20.40 10.74 -27.35
C LYS A 7 19.63 9.46 -26.97
N PRO A 8 18.95 8.79 -27.92
CA PRO A 8 18.29 7.50 -27.68
C PRO A 8 19.27 6.50 -27.05
N GLY A 9 18.86 5.82 -25.98
CA GLY A 9 19.69 4.86 -25.25
C GLY A 9 20.45 5.43 -24.04
N THR A 10 20.42 6.74 -23.79
CA THR A 10 20.97 7.29 -22.55
C THR A 10 19.99 7.11 -21.37
N PRO A 11 20.47 6.70 -20.18
CA PRO A 11 19.62 6.61 -18.99
C PRO A 11 19.01 7.98 -18.70
N ARG A 12 17.71 8.02 -18.38
CA ARG A 12 17.01 9.27 -18.03
C ARG A 12 17.72 9.94 -16.86
N LYS A 13 18.34 11.10 -17.11
CA LYS A 13 19.00 11.93 -16.08
C LYS A 13 18.02 12.74 -15.22
N GLY A 14 16.71 12.64 -15.47
CA GLY A 14 15.68 13.39 -14.73
C GLY A 14 14.29 12.77 -14.87
N GLY A 15 13.44 13.06 -13.89
CA GLY A 15 12.08 12.52 -13.75
C GLY A 15 11.84 11.94 -12.35
N ARG A 16 10.57 11.69 -11.99
CA ARG A 16 10.22 11.00 -10.75
C ARG A 16 10.79 9.59 -10.78
N GLN A 17 11.54 9.21 -9.75
CA GLN A 17 12.09 7.87 -9.62
C GLN A 17 10.95 6.84 -9.61
N LYS A 18 11.17 5.71 -10.29
CA LYS A 18 10.22 4.60 -10.30
C LYS A 18 10.04 4.09 -8.86
N GLY A 19 8.80 3.91 -8.42
CA GLY A 19 8.47 3.50 -7.06
C GLY A 19 8.31 4.65 -6.04
N THR A 20 8.70 5.89 -6.38
CA THR A 20 8.40 7.02 -5.49
C THR A 20 6.89 7.22 -5.39
N ALA A 21 6.38 7.32 -4.15
CA ALA A 21 4.97 7.58 -3.89
C ALA A 21 4.49 8.86 -4.60
N ASN A 22 3.22 8.89 -4.99
CA ASN A 22 2.61 10.11 -5.52
C ASN A 22 2.63 11.21 -4.43
N LYS A 23 3.02 12.44 -4.80
CA LYS A 23 3.13 13.58 -3.89
C LYS A 23 1.84 13.77 -3.08
N THR A 24 0.68 13.79 -3.75
CA THR A 24 -0.61 13.94 -3.09
C THR A 24 -0.87 12.85 -2.05
N THR A 25 -0.61 11.58 -2.41
CA THR A 25 -0.79 10.45 -1.50
C THR A 25 0.17 10.50 -0.32
N ARG A 26 1.42 10.92 -0.55
CA ARG A 26 2.43 11.09 0.52
C ARG A 26 2.01 12.19 1.48
N ASP A 27 1.65 13.36 0.96
CA ASP A 27 1.29 14.53 1.76
C ASP A 27 0.03 14.24 2.60
N MET A 28 -0.97 13.52 2.04
CA MET A 28 -2.12 13.02 2.79
C MET A 28 -1.72 12.09 3.94
N LYS A 29 -0.84 11.11 3.69
CA LYS A 29 -0.36 10.21 4.75
C LYS A 29 0.34 10.97 5.86
N SER A 30 1.17 11.96 5.51
CA SER A 30 1.87 12.81 6.49
C SER A 30 0.90 13.65 7.34
N MET A 31 -0.15 14.21 6.74
CA MET A 31 -1.19 14.93 7.49
C MET A 31 -1.94 14.02 8.47
N ILE A 32 -2.31 12.82 8.03
CA ILE A 32 -2.99 11.82 8.88
C ILE A 32 -2.08 11.41 10.06
N GLU A 33 -0.80 11.13 9.78
CA GLU A 33 0.18 10.77 10.82
C GLU A 33 0.37 11.92 11.83
N GLY A 34 0.49 13.15 11.34
CA GLY A 34 0.59 14.34 12.20
C GLY A 34 -0.63 14.54 13.09
N ALA A 35 -1.84 14.38 12.53
CA ALA A 35 -3.09 14.48 13.29
C ALA A 35 -3.21 13.39 14.37
N LEU A 36 -2.83 12.15 14.05
CA LEU A 36 -2.80 11.05 15.02
C LEU A 36 -1.80 11.34 16.15
N LYS A 37 -0.58 11.79 15.82
CA LYS A 37 0.42 12.18 16.83
C LYS A 37 -0.11 13.30 17.74
N ALA A 38 -0.73 14.33 17.17
CA ALA A 38 -1.30 15.44 17.94
C ALA A 38 -2.44 15.01 18.89
N LYS A 39 -3.16 13.91 18.58
CA LYS A 39 -4.20 13.33 19.43
C LYS A 39 -3.68 12.29 20.43
N GLY A 40 -2.37 12.08 20.52
CA GLY A 40 -1.78 11.07 21.41
C GLY A 40 -1.77 9.65 20.82
N GLY A 41 -1.99 9.53 19.51
CA GLY A 41 -1.79 8.31 18.72
C GLY A 41 -2.51 7.11 19.28
N GLN A 42 -1.75 6.22 19.93
CA GLN A 42 -2.25 5.00 20.53
C GLN A 42 -3.37 5.25 21.55
N LYS A 43 -3.22 6.24 22.46
CA LYS A 43 -4.25 6.53 23.47
C LYS A 43 -5.58 6.95 22.86
N TYR A 44 -5.53 7.60 21.70
CA TYR A 44 -6.74 7.95 20.96
C TYR A 44 -7.41 6.71 20.37
N LEU A 45 -6.63 5.76 19.85
CA LEU A 45 -7.15 4.49 19.33
C LEU A 45 -7.70 3.59 20.44
N GLU A 46 -7.06 3.52 21.60
CA GLU A 46 -7.57 2.84 22.81
C GLU A 46 -8.95 3.40 23.19
N LYS A 47 -9.07 4.73 23.25
CA LYS A 47 -10.36 5.39 23.51
C LYS A 47 -11.41 5.06 22.45
N ILE A 48 -11.04 4.96 21.17
CA ILE A 48 -11.97 4.54 20.10
C ILE A 48 -12.38 3.08 20.30
N ALA A 49 -11.47 2.19 20.68
CA ALA A 49 -11.80 0.80 20.96
C ALA A 49 -12.87 0.68 22.05
N ASP A 50 -12.77 1.49 23.11
CA ASP A 50 -13.74 1.49 24.20
C ASP A 50 -15.08 2.17 23.84
N THR A 51 -15.03 3.31 23.14
CA THR A 51 -16.23 4.13 22.88
C THR A 51 -16.98 3.75 21.60
N HIS A 52 -16.25 3.29 20.58
CA HIS A 52 -16.76 2.98 19.24
C HIS A 52 -16.03 1.74 18.66
N PRO A 53 -16.23 0.55 19.27
CA PRO A 53 -15.48 -0.66 18.92
C PRO A 53 -15.63 -1.07 17.44
N GLN A 54 -16.78 -0.82 16.84
CA GLN A 54 -17.03 -1.08 15.40
C GLN A 54 -16.08 -0.27 14.51
N THR A 55 -15.85 1.01 14.84
CA THR A 55 -14.92 1.87 14.10
C THR A 55 -13.49 1.38 14.25
N PHE A 56 -13.09 0.98 15.46
CA PHE A 56 -11.76 0.40 15.70
C PHE A 56 -11.54 -0.88 14.87
N ALA A 57 -12.50 -1.81 14.89
CA ALA A 57 -12.43 -3.06 14.13
C ALA A 57 -12.30 -2.82 12.62
N MET A 58 -13.05 -1.85 12.07
CA MET A 58 -12.93 -1.47 10.65
C MET A 58 -11.55 -0.90 10.30
N LEU A 59 -10.94 -0.10 11.19
CA LEU A 59 -9.60 0.43 10.99
C LEU A 59 -8.56 -0.71 11.00
N CYS A 60 -8.68 -1.65 11.92
CA CYS A 60 -7.83 -2.85 11.96
C CYS A 60 -7.95 -3.67 10.66
N ALA A 61 -9.17 -3.91 10.18
CA ALA A 61 -9.40 -4.66 8.94
C ALA A 61 -8.74 -4.01 7.71
N LYS A 62 -8.61 -2.67 7.68
CA LYS A 62 -7.93 -1.94 6.58
C LYS A 62 -6.41 -1.96 6.68
N LEU A 63 -5.85 -2.23 7.87
CA LEU A 63 -4.41 -2.31 8.10
C LEU A 63 -3.87 -3.72 7.89
N VAL A 64 -4.68 -4.74 8.13
CA VAL A 64 -4.30 -6.13 7.88
C VAL A 64 -4.27 -6.38 6.37
N PRO A 65 -3.16 -6.89 5.81
CA PRO A 65 -3.09 -7.27 4.41
C PRO A 65 -4.11 -8.38 4.11
N THR A 66 -5.05 -8.11 3.19
CA THR A 66 -6.06 -9.11 2.77
C THR A 66 -5.62 -9.91 1.54
N THR A 67 -4.55 -9.46 0.87
CA THR A 67 -3.95 -10.13 -0.28
C THR A 67 -2.57 -10.63 0.07
N LEU A 68 -2.36 -11.94 -0.02
CA LEU A 68 -1.03 -12.53 -0.10
C LEU A 68 -0.47 -12.19 -1.49
N ALA A 69 0.27 -11.08 -1.59
CA ALA A 69 1.10 -10.82 -2.75
C ALA A 69 2.37 -11.64 -2.55
N GLY A 70 2.66 -12.59 -3.44
CA GLY A 70 3.94 -13.29 -3.45
C GLY A 70 5.05 -12.31 -3.82
N ASP A 71 5.48 -11.52 -2.84
CA ASP A 71 6.58 -10.56 -2.99
C ASP A 71 7.88 -11.31 -3.24
N ALA A 72 8.80 -10.68 -3.98
CA ALA A 72 10.10 -11.30 -4.27
C ALA A 72 10.90 -11.63 -3.00
N ASP A 73 10.72 -10.83 -1.94
CA ASP A 73 11.36 -11.01 -0.64
C ASP A 73 10.60 -11.99 0.28
N ASN A 74 9.33 -12.30 -0.04
CA ASN A 74 8.51 -13.28 0.68
C ASN A 74 7.63 -14.07 -0.29
N PRO A 75 8.23 -14.95 -1.11
CA PRO A 75 7.52 -15.65 -2.17
C PRO A 75 6.51 -16.62 -1.57
N LEU A 76 5.32 -16.67 -2.16
CA LEU A 76 4.36 -17.73 -1.85
C LEU A 76 4.88 -19.02 -2.46
N ILE A 77 5.30 -19.94 -1.61
CA ILE A 77 5.73 -21.28 -2.02
C ILE A 77 4.53 -22.22 -1.81
N PRO A 78 3.72 -22.50 -2.85
CA PRO A 78 2.61 -23.42 -2.71
C PRO A 78 3.14 -24.83 -2.45
N THR A 79 2.75 -25.42 -1.32
CA THR A 79 3.13 -26.78 -0.93
C THR A 79 2.28 -27.85 -1.63
N LYS A 80 1.08 -27.49 -2.09
CA LYS A 80 0.17 -28.39 -2.80
C LYS A 80 -0.71 -27.58 -3.77
N ILE A 81 -0.86 -28.06 -5.00
CA ILE A 81 -1.75 -27.47 -6.00
C ILE A 81 -2.75 -28.56 -6.39
N GLU A 82 -4.03 -28.31 -6.12
CA GLU A 82 -5.14 -29.18 -6.55
C GLU A 82 -5.93 -28.47 -7.65
N ARG A 83 -6.19 -29.18 -8.75
CA ARG A 83 -6.97 -28.65 -9.88
C ARG A 83 -8.28 -29.41 -9.98
N ILE A 84 -9.39 -28.68 -9.95
CA ILE A 84 -10.72 -29.22 -10.21
C ILE A 84 -11.16 -28.69 -11.57
N ILE A 85 -11.47 -29.59 -12.49
CA ILE A 85 -12.07 -29.24 -13.79
C ILE A 85 -13.58 -29.17 -13.57
N VAL A 86 -14.15 -27.99 -13.74
CA VAL A 86 -15.60 -27.79 -13.69
C VAL A 86 -16.08 -27.70 -15.13
N ASP A 87 -16.85 -28.69 -15.57
CA ASP A 87 -17.53 -28.62 -16.86
C ASP A 87 -18.57 -27.49 -16.83
N PRO A 88 -18.67 -26.69 -17.91
CA PRO A 88 -19.65 -25.62 -17.98
C PRO A 88 -21.07 -26.22 -17.90
N LYS A 89 -21.95 -25.56 -17.14
CA LYS A 89 -23.38 -25.91 -17.12
C LYS A 89 -23.94 -25.77 -18.53
N LYS A 90 -24.62 -26.82 -19.00
CA LYS A 90 -25.38 -26.84 -20.27
C LYS A 90 -26.37 -25.69 -20.35
#